data_AF-A0A0G4LDW3-F1
#
_entry.id   AF-A0A0G4LDW3-F1
#
_cell.length_a   1.000
_cell.length_b   1.000
_cell.length_c   1.000
_cell.angle_alpha   90.00
_cell.angle_beta   90.00
_cell.angle_gamma   90.00
#
_symmetry.space_group_name_H-M   'P 1'
#
loop_
_entity.id
_entity.type
_entity.pdbx_description
1 polymer ?
#
loop_
_entity_poly.entity_id
_entity_poly.type
_entity_poly.pdbx_seq_one_letter_code
_entity_poly.pdbx_strand_id
1 'polypeptide(L)'
;MNLTRRPATDDSPSGLPVTVAATHVDGLVLALTPNSHSYNYRSAVLFGHATLVETDDEKLYAMELITDSVVAGRWQNSRIPPNKAEMSSTSVLKVRIATGSAKIRSGPPGDEKHDM
;
A
#
# COMPACT_ATOMS: atom_id res chain seq x y z
N MET A 1 -21.00 7.06 9.67
CA MET A 1 -20.07 7.99 10.35
C MET A 1 -18.71 7.84 9.68
N ASN A 2 -18.20 8.88 8.99
CA ASN A 2 -16.93 8.76 8.27
C ASN A 2 -15.76 8.98 9.25
N LEU A 3 -15.09 7.89 9.66
CA LEU A 3 -14.05 7.90 10.70
C LEU A 3 -12.82 8.73 10.31
N THR A 4 -12.68 9.08 9.03
CA THR A 4 -11.61 9.94 8.50
C THR A 4 -11.80 11.44 8.80
N ARG A 5 -12.99 11.85 9.27
CA ARG A 5 -13.36 13.25 9.57
C ARG A 5 -13.39 13.59 11.07
N ARG A 6 -12.81 12.75 11.94
CA ARG A 6 -12.88 13.00 13.38
C ARG A 6 -12.11 14.29 13.73
N PRO A 7 -12.75 15.30 14.37
CA PRO A 7 -12.03 16.48 14.83
C PRO A 7 -10.98 16.04 15.86
N ALA A 8 -9.80 16.63 15.79
CA ALA A 8 -8.72 16.36 16.75
C ALA A 8 -9.14 16.87 18.13
N THR A 9 -9.57 15.96 18.99
CA THR A 9 -9.68 16.19 20.43
C THR A 9 -8.55 15.41 21.08
N ASP A 10 -7.69 16.13 21.81
CA ASP A 10 -6.42 15.72 22.42
C ASP A 10 -5.23 15.48 21.48
N ASP A 11 -4.02 15.65 22.06
CA ASP A 11 -2.62 15.64 21.58
C ASP A 11 -2.18 14.46 20.65
N SER A 12 -3.16 13.73 20.12
CA SER A 12 -3.04 12.67 19.14
C SER A 12 -2.85 13.21 17.71
N PRO A 13 -2.05 12.51 16.87
CA PRO A 13 -1.90 12.88 15.46
C PRO A 13 -3.25 12.91 14.74
N SER A 14 -3.53 13.96 13.98
CA SER A 14 -4.79 14.09 13.24
C SER A 14 -4.95 13.02 12.15
N GLY A 15 -6.11 12.37 12.09
CA GLY A 15 -6.49 11.43 11.03
C GLY A 15 -6.89 10.03 11.54
N LEU A 16 -7.34 9.18 10.63
CA LEU A 16 -7.70 7.79 10.92
C LEU A 16 -6.41 6.95 11.02
N PRO A 17 -6.08 6.31 12.17
CA PRO A 17 -4.95 5.40 12.23
C PRO A 17 -5.13 4.24 11.25
N VAL A 18 -4.11 3.99 10.42
CA VAL A 18 -4.11 2.94 9.40
C VAL A 18 -2.79 2.17 9.39
N THR A 19 -2.86 0.93 8.93
CA THR A 19 -1.69 0.11 8.58
C THR A 19 -1.76 -0.24 7.10
N VAL A 20 -0.70 0.07 6.35
CA VAL A 20 -0.57 -0.27 4.92
C VAL A 20 0.47 -1.37 4.79
N ALA A 21 0.06 -2.54 4.31
CA ALA A 21 0.95 -3.67 4.08
C ALA A 21 1.03 -3.97 2.57
N ALA A 22 2.25 -4.11 2.05
CA ALA A 22 2.50 -4.51 0.68
C ALA A 22 3.53 -5.63 0.66
N THR A 23 3.26 -6.69 -0.11
CA THR A 23 4.14 -7.85 -0.24
C THR A 23 4.29 -8.22 -1.70
N HIS A 24 5.52 -8.41 -2.14
CA HIS A 24 5.87 -9.01 -3.42
C HIS A 24 6.43 -10.40 -3.15
N VAL A 25 5.79 -11.44 -3.69
CA VAL A 25 6.30 -12.82 -3.64
C VAL A 25 7.22 -13.03 -4.84
N ASP A 26 8.50 -13.26 -4.55
CA ASP A 26 9.54 -13.41 -5.57
C ASP A 26 9.73 -14.87 -5.99
N GLY A 27 9.29 -15.84 -5.17
CA GLY A 27 9.32 -17.25 -5.56
C GLY A 27 9.00 -18.21 -4.41
N LEU A 28 8.80 -19.48 -4.76
CA LEU A 28 8.65 -20.59 -3.82
C LEU A 28 10.02 -21.16 -3.47
N VAL A 29 10.23 -21.50 -2.21
CA VAL A 29 11.41 -22.24 -1.75
C VAL A 29 10.97 -23.64 -1.35
N LEU A 30 11.35 -24.61 -2.20
CA LEU A 30 10.96 -26.00 -2.07
C LEU A 30 12.12 -26.81 -1.45
N ALA A 31 12.05 -27.04 -0.14
CA ALA A 31 12.97 -27.87 0.63
C ALA A 31 12.64 -29.37 0.50
N LEU A 32 13.49 -30.23 1.06
CA LEU A 32 13.25 -31.67 1.10
C LEU A 32 12.32 -32.07 2.26
N THR A 33 12.28 -31.27 3.33
CA THR A 33 11.42 -31.51 4.48
C THR A 33 10.20 -30.56 4.51
N PRO A 34 9.01 -31.06 4.92
CA PRO A 34 7.78 -30.27 4.91
C PRO A 34 7.87 -28.95 5.70
N ASN A 35 8.67 -28.93 6.76
CA ASN A 35 8.78 -27.78 7.66
C ASN A 35 9.80 -26.72 7.19
N SER A 36 10.58 -27.02 6.15
CA SER A 36 11.62 -26.14 5.63
C SER A 36 11.21 -25.42 4.34
N HIS A 37 10.02 -25.72 3.80
CA HIS A 37 9.43 -24.96 2.71
C HIS A 37 9.22 -23.49 3.10
N SER A 38 9.42 -22.59 2.15
CA SER A 38 9.27 -21.15 2.40
C SER A 38 8.98 -20.38 1.11
N TYR A 39 9.06 -19.05 1.21
CA TYR A 39 8.86 -18.12 0.11
C TYR A 39 10.03 -17.13 0.09
N ASN A 40 10.51 -16.80 -1.10
CA ASN A 40 11.27 -15.57 -1.28
C ASN A 40 10.27 -14.42 -1.45
N TYR A 41 10.46 -13.34 -0.71
CA TYR A 41 9.56 -12.20 -0.71
C TYR A 41 10.24 -10.92 -0.24
N ARG A 42 9.63 -9.80 -0.61
CA ARG A 42 9.88 -8.46 -0.07
C ARG A 42 8.57 -7.92 0.45
N SER A 43 8.51 -7.60 1.73
CA SER A 43 7.31 -7.07 2.37
C SER A 43 7.65 -5.81 3.17
N ALA A 44 6.75 -4.83 3.12
CA ALA A 44 6.81 -3.61 3.91
C ALA A 44 5.46 -3.37 4.59
N VAL A 45 5.51 -2.95 5.85
CA VAL A 45 4.36 -2.55 6.66
C VAL A 45 4.60 -1.13 7.14
N LEU A 46 3.68 -0.22 6.82
CA LEU A 46 3.73 1.18 7.20
C LEU A 46 2.57 1.50 8.15
N PHE A 47 2.86 2.17 9.25
CA PHE A 47 1.87 2.65 10.22
C PHE A 47 1.75 4.16 10.10
N GLY A 48 0.53 4.68 10.10
CA GLY A 48 0.32 6.10 9.89
C GLY A 48 -1.11 6.54 10.13
N HIS A 49 -1.41 7.77 9.70
CA HIS A 49 -2.75 8.36 9.83
C HIS A 49 -3.23 8.82 8.46
N ALA A 50 -4.43 8.37 8.08
CA ALA A 50 -5.10 8.70 6.83
C ALA A 50 -6.04 9.89 7.00
N THR A 51 -6.00 10.81 6.06
CA THR A 51 -6.95 11.92 5.94
C THR A 51 -7.55 11.94 4.55
N LEU A 52 -8.79 12.43 4.41
CA LEU A 52 -9.42 12.62 3.11
C LEU A 52 -8.70 13.74 2.34
N VAL A 53 -8.51 13.55 1.04
CA VAL A 53 -8.15 14.62 0.12
C VAL A 53 -9.42 15.46 -0.14
N GLU A 54 -9.38 16.74 0.22
CA GLU A 54 -10.59 17.58 0.22
C GLU A 54 -10.72 18.51 -0.99
N THR A 55 -9.59 18.96 -1.56
CA THR A 55 -9.61 19.87 -2.72
C THR A 55 -9.63 19.08 -4.02
N ASP A 56 -10.38 19.57 -5.01
CA ASP A 56 -10.43 18.95 -6.34
C ASP A 56 -9.05 18.90 -7.02
N ASP A 57 -8.21 19.91 -6.84
CA ASP A 57 -6.85 19.94 -7.41
C ASP A 57 -5.95 18.83 -6.84
N GLU A 58 -5.89 18.70 -5.51
CA GLU A 58 -5.15 17.61 -4.85
C GLU A 58 -5.72 16.24 -5.23
N LYS A 59 -7.04 16.14 -5.43
CA LYS A 59 -7.70 14.91 -5.84
C LYS A 59 -7.36 14.52 -7.28
N LEU A 60 -7.36 15.47 -8.21
CA LEU A 60 -6.93 15.24 -9.59
C LEU A 60 -5.47 14.81 -9.65
N TYR A 61 -4.60 15.50 -8.92
CA TYR A 61 -3.19 15.12 -8.79
C TYR A 61 -3.02 13.68 -8.27
N ALA A 62 -3.73 13.32 -7.20
CA ALA A 62 -3.67 11.97 -6.65
C ALA A 62 -4.26 10.92 -7.60
N MET A 63 -5.34 11.23 -8.30
CA MET A 63 -5.95 10.34 -9.31
C MET A 63 -4.99 10.09 -10.49
N GLU A 64 -4.25 11.11 -10.93
CA GLU A 64 -3.19 10.97 -11.95
C GLU A 64 -2.11 9.99 -11.48
N LEU A 65 -1.53 10.21 -10.29
CA LEU A 65 -0.51 9.32 -9.72
C LEU A 65 -0.99 7.87 -9.56
N ILE A 66 -2.21 7.69 -9.06
CA ILE A 66 -2.81 6.35 -8.88
C ILE A 66 -3.02 5.69 -10.25
N THR A 67 -3.51 6.42 -11.25
CA THR A 67 -3.75 5.88 -12.60
C THR A 67 -2.42 5.47 -13.25
N ASP A 68 -1.40 6.31 -13.16
CA ASP A 68 -0.09 6.05 -13.73
C ASP A 68 0.70 4.95 -12.98
N SER A 69 0.34 4.66 -11.73
CA SER A 69 0.91 3.52 -10.99
C SER A 69 0.54 2.16 -11.59
N VAL A 70 -0.56 2.09 -12.35
CA VAL A 70 -1.00 0.87 -13.05
C VAL A 70 -0.19 0.67 -14.32
N VAL A 71 -0.11 1.71 -15.15
CA VAL A 71 0.69 1.76 -16.37
C VAL A 71 1.20 3.19 -16.53
N ALA A 72 2.51 3.36 -16.74
CA ALA A 72 3.11 4.67 -16.90
C ALA A 72 2.44 5.47 -18.05
N GLY A 73 2.08 6.73 -17.79
CA GLY A 73 1.41 7.61 -18.74
C GLY A 73 -0.05 7.26 -19.06
N ARG A 74 -0.67 6.37 -18.28
CA ARG A 74 -2.06 5.93 -18.50
C ARG A 74 -3.08 7.05 -18.34
N TRP A 75 -2.83 8.00 -17.44
CA TRP A 75 -3.69 9.16 -17.20
C TRP A 75 -3.91 9.99 -18.46
N GLN A 76 -2.82 10.40 -19.11
CA GLN A 76 -2.84 11.20 -20.35
C GLN A 76 -3.50 10.45 -21.52
N ASN A 77 -3.46 9.11 -21.48
CA ASN A 77 -4.08 8.22 -22.44
C ASN A 77 -5.50 7.75 -22.02
N SER A 78 -6.16 8.50 -21.14
CA SER A 78 -7.52 8.29 -20.67
C SER A 78 -8.39 9.53 -20.92
N ARG A 79 -9.72 9.43 -20.76
CA ARG A 79 -10.60 10.59 -20.89
C ARG A 79 -10.42 11.51 -19.69
N ILE A 80 -9.79 12.66 -19.90
CA ILE A 80 -9.52 13.67 -18.88
C ILE A 80 -10.20 15.01 -19.23
N PRO A 81 -10.62 15.80 -18.22
CA PRO A 81 -10.65 15.44 -16.80
C PRO A 81 -11.76 14.40 -16.49
N PRO A 82 -11.69 13.72 -15.32
CA PRO A 82 -12.80 12.92 -14.83
C PRO A 82 -14.09 13.75 -14.78
N ASN A 83 -15.21 13.12 -15.11
CA ASN A 83 -16.52 13.78 -15.08
C ASN A 83 -17.01 13.94 -13.63
N LYS A 84 -18.08 14.74 -13.45
CA LYS A 84 -18.64 15.03 -12.12
C LYS A 84 -19.05 13.78 -11.33
N ALA A 85 -19.53 12.73 -12.00
CA ALA A 85 -19.93 11.49 -11.33
C ALA A 85 -18.71 10.70 -10.83
N GLU A 86 -17.64 10.65 -11.62
CA GLU A 86 -16.36 10.04 -11.22
C GLU A 86 -15.73 10.79 -10.04
N MET A 87 -15.78 12.14 -10.09
CA MET A 87 -15.28 12.99 -9.02
C MET A 87 -16.10 12.87 -7.73
N SER A 88 -17.42 12.75 -7.78
CA SER A 88 -18.25 12.69 -6.56
C SER A 88 -18.27 11.30 -5.91
N SER A 89 -18.17 10.23 -6.71
CA SER A 89 -18.22 8.84 -6.21
C SER A 89 -16.91 8.33 -5.64
N THR A 90 -15.77 8.91 -6.06
CA THR A 90 -14.44 8.47 -5.64
C THR A 90 -13.98 9.27 -4.43
N SER A 91 -13.41 8.61 -3.41
CA SER A 91 -12.71 9.28 -2.30
C SER A 91 -11.25 8.86 -2.30
N VAL A 92 -10.33 9.81 -2.12
CA VAL A 92 -8.89 9.54 -2.07
C VAL A 92 -8.38 9.82 -0.66
N LEU A 93 -7.61 8.88 -0.11
CA LEU A 93 -6.97 9.04 1.19
C LEU A 93 -5.50 9.34 0.99
N LYS A 94 -5.00 10.36 1.69
CA LYS A 94 -3.56 10.59 1.87
C LYS A 94 -3.14 10.08 3.24
N VAL A 95 -2.06 9.31 3.27
CA VAL A 95 -1.56 8.68 4.49
C VAL A 95 -0.25 9.35 4.88
N ARG A 96 -0.22 9.99 6.06
CA ARG A 96 1.03 10.42 6.69
C ARG A 96 1.65 9.20 7.39
N ILE A 97 2.78 8.74 6.87
CA ILE A 97 3.54 7.64 7.46
C ILE A 97 4.19 8.13 8.76
N ALA A 98 4.01 7.38 9.84
CA ALA A 98 4.64 7.64 11.13
C ALA A 98 5.83 6.72 11.37
N THR A 99 5.66 5.42 11.11
CA THR A 99 6.71 4.41 11.24
C THR A 99 6.52 3.31 10.20
N GLY A 100 7.51 2.44 10.05
CA GLY A 100 7.39 1.28 9.18
C GLY A 100 8.43 0.21 9.48
N SER A 101 8.18 -0.99 8.99
CA SER A 101 9.11 -2.11 9.01
C SER A 101 9.12 -2.80 7.65
N ALA A 102 10.23 -3.46 7.34
CA ALA A 102 10.37 -4.25 6.13
C ALA A 102 11.03 -5.58 6.45
N LYS A 103 10.65 -6.62 5.71
CA LYS A 103 11.24 -7.95 5.80
C LYS A 103 11.48 -8.48 4.40
N ILE A 104 12.71 -8.97 4.18
CA ILE A 104 13.13 -9.56 2.93
C ILE A 104 13.62 -10.97 3.22
N ARG A 105 13.17 -11.92 2.40
CA ARG A 105 13.74 -13.27 2.36
C ARG A 105 14.12 -13.59 0.92
N SER A 106 15.36 -14.01 0.73
CA SER A 106 15.92 -14.43 -0.56
C SER A 106 16.84 -15.63 -0.36
N GLY A 107 17.02 -16.43 -1.41
CA GLY A 107 17.97 -17.54 -1.42
C GLY A 107 17.31 -18.93 -1.60
N PRO A 108 18.13 -19.99 -1.66
CA PRO A 108 17.68 -21.37 -1.82
C PRO A 108 17.06 -21.94 -0.53
N PRO A 109 16.54 -23.18 -0.57
CA PRO A 109 16.29 -23.96 0.64
C PRO A 109 17.57 -24.14 1.46
N GLY A 110 17.42 -24.26 2.78
CA GLY A 110 18.51 -24.57 3.69
C GLY A 110 18.27 -25.91 4.37
N ASP A 111 18.41 -27.00 3.62
CA ASP A 111 18.25 -28.35 4.15
C ASP A 111 19.42 -28.71 5.08
N GLU A 112 19.15 -29.44 6.16
CA GLU A 112 20.19 -29.92 7.05
C GLU A 112 20.94 -31.11 6.44
N LYS A 113 22.19 -31.35 6.84
CA LYS A 113 22.99 -32.47 6.29
C LYS A 113 22.34 -33.84 6.42
N HIS A 114 21.48 -34.03 7.42
CA HIS A 114 20.80 -35.31 7.64
C HIS A 114 19.60 -35.52 6.69
N ASP A 115 19.16 -34.45 6.02
CA ASP A 115 18.07 -34.44 5.03
C ASP A 115 18.60 -34.48 3.58
N MET A 116 19.93 -34.44 3.38
CA MET A 116 20.60 -34.42 2.06
C MET A 116 20.99 -35.81 1.54
#